data_AF-A0A4Y2WH67-F1
#
_entry.id   AF-A0A4Y2WH67-F1
#
_cell.length_a   1.000
_cell.length_b   1.000
_cell.length_c   1.000
_cell.angle_alpha   90.00
_cell.angle_beta   90.00
_cell.angle_gamma   90.00
#
_symmetry.space_group_name_H-M   'P 1'
#
loop_
_entity.id
_entity.type
_entity.pdbx_description
1 polymer ?
#
loop_
_entity_poly.entity_id
_entity_poly.type
_entity_poly.pdbx_seq_one_letter_code
_entity_poly.pdbx_strand_id
1 'polypeptide(L)'
;MCKSALNMKPVLDAVVKLVNTIRSRGLTHRQFRNFLQSVQSEYSDVLYYTKVMWLSAGCVFERVWQLKDGIVSFFHEKQCSAECEMLEDTEWLSDFAFFTDLLCHMNNLNVKMQGKNQLIDDIWAHLKAFKLKLNLFALQLAKNGLSHFSRLNSIPSANEEKLKNYEDGLKKLHFEFERRFQDFSPIQTELELPCLST
;
A
#
# COMPACT_ATOMS: atom_id res chain seq x y z
N MET A 1 11.23 0.11 -5.30
CA MET A 1 10.81 -1.27 -5.56
C MET A 1 9.48 -1.34 -6.30
N CYS A 2 8.36 -0.86 -5.74
CA CYS A 2 7.08 -0.87 -6.48
C CYS A 2 6.86 0.29 -7.47
N LYS A 3 7.61 1.39 -7.33
CA LYS A 3 7.35 2.63 -8.08
C LYS A 3 7.50 2.50 -9.59
N SER A 4 8.44 1.68 -10.08
CA SER A 4 8.66 1.47 -11.52
C SER A 4 7.72 0.41 -12.12
N ALA A 5 7.28 -0.57 -11.33
CA ALA A 5 6.47 -1.69 -11.82
C ALA A 5 4.98 -1.33 -12.01
N LEU A 6 4.43 -0.43 -11.18
CA LEU A 6 2.98 -0.22 -11.04
C LEU A 6 2.47 1.13 -11.55
N ASN A 7 3.34 2.02 -12.03
CA ASN A 7 2.98 3.40 -12.42
C ASN A 7 2.23 4.20 -11.32
N MET A 8 2.42 3.87 -10.04
CA MET A 8 1.72 4.48 -8.89
C MET A 8 2.39 5.75 -8.36
N LYS A 9 3.32 6.34 -9.14
CA LYS A 9 4.03 7.55 -8.72
C LYS A 9 3.08 8.75 -8.55
N PRO A 10 2.10 9.02 -9.44
CA PRO A 10 1.18 10.13 -9.26
C PRO A 10 0.37 10.04 -7.96
N VAL A 11 -0.16 8.85 -7.65
CA VAL A 11 -0.88 8.58 -6.38
C VAL A 11 0.04 8.82 -5.19
N LEU A 12 1.28 8.33 -5.25
CA LEU A 12 2.26 8.55 -4.19
C LEU A 12 2.54 10.02 -3.93
N ASP A 13 2.86 10.76 -4.99
CA ASP A 13 3.23 12.16 -4.88
C ASP A 13 2.05 13.00 -4.37
N ALA A 14 0.81 12.68 -4.79
CA ALA A 14 -0.41 13.32 -4.30
C ALA A 14 -0.67 13.06 -2.80
N VAL A 15 -0.62 11.81 -2.34
CA VAL A 15 -0.80 11.48 -0.91
C VAL A 15 0.28 12.12 -0.06
N VAL A 16 1.54 12.11 -0.51
CA VAL A 16 2.65 12.77 0.19
C VAL A 16 2.45 14.29 0.26
N LYS A 17 2.01 14.93 -0.83
CA LYS A 17 1.67 16.35 -0.85
C LYS A 17 0.57 16.65 0.17
N LEU A 18 -0.53 15.90 0.15
CA LEU A 18 -1.66 16.08 1.07
C LEU A 18 -1.23 15.97 2.54
N VAL A 19 -0.51 14.90 2.89
CA VAL A 19 0.00 14.71 4.26
C VAL A 19 0.91 15.86 4.68
N ASN A 20 1.77 16.34 3.76
CA ASN A 20 2.63 17.48 4.04
C ASN A 20 1.85 18.78 4.18
N THR A 21 0.80 19.04 3.39
CA THR A 21 -0.06 20.22 3.55
C THR A 21 -0.70 20.24 4.94
N ILE A 22 -1.17 19.09 5.44
CA ILE A 22 -1.77 18.98 6.78
C ILE A 22 -0.70 19.14 7.88
N ARG A 23 0.46 18.48 7.75
CA ARG A 23 1.43 18.34 8.85
C ARG A 23 2.54 19.39 8.88
N SER A 24 2.91 20.00 7.77
CA SER A 24 4.05 20.94 7.71
C SER A 24 3.77 22.29 8.37
N ARG A 25 2.49 22.69 8.46
CA ARG A 25 2.06 23.96 9.05
C ARG A 25 1.42 23.71 10.41
N GLY A 26 2.05 24.18 11.49
CA GLY A 26 1.61 23.91 12.86
C GLY A 26 0.16 24.36 13.15
N LEU A 27 -0.28 25.49 12.59
CA LEU A 27 -1.67 25.94 12.72
C LEU A 27 -2.65 25.00 12.02
N THR A 28 -2.38 24.65 10.76
CA THR A 28 -3.21 23.72 9.97
C THR A 28 -3.31 22.36 10.65
N HIS A 29 -2.18 21.83 11.14
CA HIS A 29 -2.14 20.56 11.84
C HIS A 29 -3.00 20.57 13.10
N ARG A 30 -2.86 21.60 13.95
CA ARG A 30 -3.68 21.75 15.16
C ARG A 30 -5.17 21.86 14.83
N GLN A 31 -5.52 22.64 13.81
CA GLN A 31 -6.89 22.81 13.37
C GLN A 31 -7.48 21.50 12.85
N PHE A 32 -6.72 20.73 12.07
CA PHE A 32 -7.14 19.42 11.58
C PHE A 32 -7.39 18.44 12.73
N ARG A 33 -6.49 18.37 13.72
CA ARG A 33 -6.69 17.51 14.89
C ARG A 33 -7.92 17.91 15.70
N ASN A 34 -8.15 19.21 15.91
CA ASN A 34 -9.35 19.70 16.57
C ASN A 34 -10.63 19.33 15.79
N PHE A 35 -10.58 19.44 14.46
CA PHE A 35 -11.69 19.05 13.58
C PHE A 35 -11.99 17.54 13.70
N LEU A 36 -10.97 16.68 13.63
CA LEU A 36 -11.15 15.23 13.79
C LEU A 36 -11.76 14.87 15.15
N GLN A 37 -11.39 15.61 16.20
CA GLN A 37 -12.00 15.44 17.52
C GLN A 37 -13.46 15.88 17.55
N SER A 38 -13.84 16.98 16.89
CA SER A 38 -15.22 17.46 16.86
C SER A 38 -16.15 16.53 16.09
N VAL A 39 -15.65 15.84 15.05
CA VAL A 39 -16.42 14.84 14.29
C VAL A 39 -16.32 13.43 14.88
N GLN A 40 -15.72 13.29 16.08
CA GLN A 40 -15.53 12.00 16.77
C GLN A 40 -14.86 10.93 15.89
N SER A 41 -13.89 11.34 15.07
CA SER A 41 -13.15 10.41 14.20
C SER A 41 -12.40 9.35 15.03
N GLU A 42 -12.35 8.13 14.52
CA GLU A 42 -11.58 7.02 15.12
C GLU A 42 -10.09 7.39 15.27
N TYR A 43 -9.55 8.15 14.32
CA TYR A 43 -8.16 8.57 14.32
C TYR A 43 -8.05 10.06 14.58
N SER A 44 -7.13 10.45 15.46
CA SER A 44 -6.94 11.85 15.87
C SER A 44 -5.90 12.61 15.04
N ASP A 45 -5.25 11.96 14.07
CA ASP A 45 -4.24 12.56 13.19
C ASP A 45 -3.90 11.67 11.97
N VAL A 46 -3.34 12.29 10.93
CA VAL A 46 -2.65 11.61 9.83
C VAL A 46 -1.23 11.21 10.26
N LEU A 47 -0.67 10.15 9.68
CA LEU A 47 0.71 9.75 9.96
C LEU A 47 1.70 10.58 9.13
N TYR A 48 2.86 10.93 9.71
CA TYR A 48 3.91 11.65 8.98
C TYR A 48 4.62 10.74 7.99
N TYR A 49 4.68 11.15 6.73
CA TYR A 49 5.46 10.46 5.72
C TYR A 49 6.93 10.93 5.76
N THR A 50 7.86 9.98 5.86
CA THR A 50 9.29 10.26 5.63
C THR A 50 9.79 9.40 4.47
N LYS A 51 10.57 10.00 3.56
CA LYS A 51 11.07 9.31 2.35
C LYS A 51 11.92 8.06 2.67
N VAL A 52 12.54 8.00 3.85
CA VAL A 52 13.38 6.89 4.32
C VAL A 52 12.58 5.70 4.84
N MET A 53 11.29 5.87 5.17
CA MET A 53 10.45 4.80 5.74
C MET A 53 9.39 4.36 4.73
N TRP A 54 9.80 3.73 3.63
CA TRP A 54 8.84 3.04 2.75
C TRP A 54 8.02 1.97 3.51
N LEU A 55 8.56 1.45 4.62
CA LEU A 55 7.88 0.56 5.55
C LEU A 55 6.63 1.19 6.18
N SER A 56 6.66 2.49 6.46
CA SER A 56 5.48 3.18 7.00
C SER A 56 4.54 3.67 5.90
N ALA A 57 4.88 3.53 4.60
CA ALA A 57 4.04 4.03 3.52
C ALA A 57 2.66 3.36 3.54
N GLY A 58 2.58 2.04 3.78
CA GLY A 58 1.31 1.35 3.94
C GLY A 58 0.46 1.90 5.07
N CYS A 59 1.07 2.14 6.25
CA CYS A 59 0.36 2.74 7.38
C CYS A 59 -0.12 4.17 7.08
N VAL A 60 0.69 4.98 6.41
CA VAL A 60 0.32 6.36 6.04
C VAL A 60 -0.85 6.35 5.06
N PHE A 61 -0.76 5.53 4.02
CA PHE A 61 -1.81 5.38 3.01
C PHE A 61 -3.12 4.90 3.63
N GLU A 62 -3.03 3.87 4.47
CA GLU A 62 -4.17 3.36 5.23
C GLU A 62 -4.80 4.45 6.09
N ARG A 63 -3.99 5.23 6.82
CA ARG A 63 -4.51 6.32 7.64
C ARG A 63 -5.22 7.40 6.81
N VAL A 64 -4.65 7.75 5.65
CA VAL A 64 -5.27 8.72 4.74
C VAL A 64 -6.57 8.16 4.17
N TRP A 65 -6.62 6.87 3.82
CA TRP A 65 -7.83 6.20 3.37
C TRP A 65 -8.95 6.26 4.41
N GLN A 66 -8.63 5.92 5.67
CA GLN A 66 -9.57 5.97 6.80
C GLN A 66 -10.08 7.37 7.09
N LEU A 67 -9.26 8.40 6.86
CA LEU A 67 -9.58 9.80 7.13
C LEU A 67 -10.09 10.57 5.92
N LYS A 68 -10.18 9.97 4.73
CA LYS A 68 -10.41 10.68 3.45
C LYS A 68 -11.62 11.62 3.49
N ASP A 69 -12.74 11.16 4.05
CA ASP A 69 -14.00 11.94 4.11
C ASP A 69 -13.87 13.12 5.10
N GLY A 70 -13.15 12.91 6.21
CA GLY A 70 -12.82 13.98 7.15
C GLY A 70 -11.81 14.98 6.58
N ILE A 71 -10.86 14.52 5.76
CA ILE A 71 -9.91 15.39 5.05
C ILE A 71 -10.64 16.28 4.06
N VAL A 72 -11.53 15.72 3.23
CA VAL A 72 -12.35 16.49 2.28
C VAL A 72 -13.18 17.55 3.02
N SER A 73 -13.90 17.13 4.06
CA SER A 73 -14.74 18.04 4.88
C SER A 73 -13.92 19.18 5.48
N PHE A 74 -12.74 18.88 6.04
CA PHE A 74 -11.84 19.88 6.62
C PHE A 74 -11.37 20.92 5.59
N PHE A 75 -10.95 20.48 4.39
CA PHE A 75 -10.48 21.40 3.36
C PHE A 75 -11.61 22.22 2.73
N HIS A 76 -12.84 21.69 2.71
CA HIS A 76 -14.04 22.44 2.32
C HIS A 76 -14.35 23.57 3.32
N GLU A 77 -14.31 23.28 4.63
CA GLU A 77 -14.47 24.31 5.68
C GLU A 77 -13.40 25.40 5.61
N LYS A 78 -12.19 25.04 5.15
CA LYS A 78 -11.07 25.97 4.94
C LYS A 78 -11.14 26.75 3.62
N GLN A 79 -12.14 26.50 2.77
CA GLN A 79 -12.22 27.05 1.41
C GLN A 79 -10.95 26.75 0.58
N CYS A 80 -10.39 25.55 0.77
CA CYS A 80 -9.13 25.08 0.17
C CYS A 80 -9.31 23.69 -0.47
N SER A 81 -10.46 23.42 -1.11
CA SER A 81 -10.79 22.11 -1.70
C SER A 81 -9.78 21.61 -2.74
N ALA A 82 -9.09 22.53 -3.44
CA ALA A 82 -8.03 22.19 -4.38
C ALA A 82 -6.86 21.38 -3.77
N GLU A 83 -6.69 21.39 -2.44
CA GLU A 83 -5.68 20.56 -1.76
C GLU A 83 -6.09 19.09 -1.64
N CYS A 84 -7.38 18.76 -1.83
CA CYS A 84 -7.92 17.42 -1.67
C CYS A 84 -8.83 16.96 -2.83
N GLU A 85 -8.89 17.68 -3.95
CA GLU A 85 -9.75 17.39 -5.11
C GLU A 85 -9.62 15.94 -5.62
N MET A 86 -8.42 15.36 -5.53
CA MET A 86 -8.16 13.97 -5.94
C MET A 86 -8.92 12.94 -5.10
N LEU A 87 -9.32 13.28 -3.87
CA LEU A 87 -10.14 12.40 -3.02
C LEU A 87 -11.61 12.37 -3.45
N GLU A 88 -12.04 13.25 -4.34
CA GLU A 88 -13.40 13.30 -4.89
C GLU A 88 -13.47 12.68 -6.29
N ASP A 89 -12.32 12.36 -6.90
CA ASP A 89 -12.23 11.68 -8.20
C ASP A 89 -12.28 10.15 -8.02
N THR A 90 -13.39 9.53 -8.45
CA THR A 90 -13.61 8.07 -8.39
C THR A 90 -12.55 7.26 -9.13
N GLU A 91 -12.03 7.78 -10.24
CA GLU A 91 -10.97 7.12 -10.99
C GLU A 91 -9.70 7.12 -10.13
N TRP A 92 -9.28 8.28 -9.65
CA TRP A 92 -8.11 8.37 -8.78
C TRP A 92 -8.26 7.55 -7.49
N LEU A 93 -9.46 7.53 -6.89
CA LEU A 93 -9.77 6.73 -5.71
C LEU A 93 -9.56 5.23 -5.94
N SER A 94 -9.83 4.72 -7.15
CA SER A 94 -9.54 3.32 -7.49
C SER A 94 -8.04 3.01 -7.44
N ASP A 95 -7.21 3.91 -8.00
CA ASP A 95 -5.75 3.76 -7.98
C ASP A 95 -5.20 3.87 -6.55
N PHE A 96 -5.74 4.82 -5.78
CA PHE A 96 -5.42 4.99 -4.36
C PHE A 96 -5.82 3.77 -3.52
N ALA A 97 -7.00 3.21 -3.75
CA ALA A 97 -7.50 2.03 -3.06
C ALA A 97 -6.64 0.79 -3.33
N PHE A 98 -6.41 0.49 -4.60
CA PHE A 98 -5.56 -0.62 -5.03
C PHE A 98 -4.15 -0.50 -4.45
N PHE A 99 -3.55 0.70 -4.57
CA PHE A 99 -2.20 0.90 -4.10
C PHE A 99 -2.10 0.81 -2.56
N THR A 100 -3.12 1.28 -1.83
CA THR A 100 -3.20 1.14 -0.37
C THR A 100 -3.28 -0.33 0.04
N ASP A 101 -4.17 -1.13 -0.55
CA ASP A 101 -4.27 -2.57 -0.29
C ASP A 101 -2.94 -3.29 -0.58
N LEU A 102 -2.29 -2.98 -1.72
CA LEU A 102 -0.99 -3.54 -2.06
C LEU A 102 0.10 -3.17 -1.05
N LEU A 103 0.17 -1.90 -0.64
CA LEU A 103 1.13 -1.45 0.37
C LEU A 103 0.88 -2.13 1.72
N CYS A 104 -0.38 -2.38 2.10
CA CYS A 104 -0.72 -3.14 3.29
C CYS A 104 -0.22 -4.60 3.21
N HIS A 105 -0.40 -5.27 2.06
CA HIS A 105 0.16 -6.61 1.83
C HIS A 105 1.68 -6.63 1.94
N MET A 106 2.37 -5.64 1.36
CA MET A 106 3.82 -5.51 1.47
C MET A 106 4.28 -5.22 2.90
N ASN A 107 3.55 -4.38 3.63
CA ASN A 107 3.87 -4.08 5.02
C ASN A 107 3.74 -5.34 5.89
N ASN A 108 2.71 -6.16 5.64
CA ASN A 108 2.53 -7.45 6.31
C ASN A 108 3.69 -8.42 6.02
N LEU A 109 4.19 -8.49 4.78
CA LEU A 109 5.39 -9.24 4.47
C LEU A 109 6.59 -8.70 5.27
N ASN A 110 6.76 -7.38 5.28
CA ASN A 110 7.90 -6.76 5.96
C ASN A 110 7.89 -7.02 7.48
N VAL A 111 6.73 -6.90 8.13
CA VAL A 111 6.58 -7.22 9.57
C VAL A 111 6.98 -8.68 9.85
N LYS A 112 6.61 -9.61 8.98
CA LYS A 112 7.00 -11.02 9.12
C LYS A 112 8.52 -11.20 8.98
N MET A 113 9.14 -10.61 7.95
CA MET A 113 10.58 -10.70 7.74
C MET A 113 11.41 -10.02 8.85
N GLN A 114 10.87 -8.96 9.48
CA GLN A 114 11.53 -8.23 10.57
C GLN A 114 11.16 -8.74 11.97
N GLY A 115 10.41 -9.85 12.07
CA GLY A 115 10.05 -10.46 13.33
C GLY A 115 11.30 -10.84 14.15
N LYS A 116 11.18 -10.81 15.47
CA LYS A 116 12.22 -11.37 16.34
C LYS A 116 12.35 -12.87 16.07
N ASN A 117 13.58 -13.39 16.08
CA ASN A 117 13.90 -14.81 15.88
C ASN A 117 13.58 -15.39 14.48
N GLN A 118 13.60 -14.57 13.43
CA GLN A 118 13.50 -15.07 12.06
C GLN A 118 14.83 -15.70 11.62
N LEU A 119 14.80 -16.98 11.24
CA LEU A 119 15.90 -17.62 10.54
C LEU A 119 15.88 -17.24 9.05
N ILE A 120 16.99 -17.47 8.35
CA ILE A 120 17.07 -17.21 6.90
C ILE A 120 16.00 -18.00 6.15
N ASP A 121 15.73 -19.23 6.59
CA ASP A 121 14.74 -20.13 6.01
C ASP A 121 13.31 -19.60 6.19
N ASP A 122 13.01 -18.97 7.34
CA ASP A 122 11.72 -18.33 7.59
C ASP A 122 11.51 -17.14 6.66
N ILE A 123 12.54 -16.30 6.52
CA ILE A 123 12.52 -15.14 5.61
C ILE A 123 12.30 -15.63 4.17
N TRP A 124 12.98 -16.70 3.76
CA TRP A 124 12.80 -17.28 2.44
C TRP A 124 11.40 -17.86 2.23
N ALA A 125 10.86 -18.58 3.21
CA ALA A 125 9.50 -19.10 3.17
C ALA A 125 8.46 -17.96 3.04
N HIS A 126 8.66 -16.85 3.76
CA HIS A 126 7.82 -15.66 3.66
C HIS A 126 7.90 -15.00 2.28
N LEU A 127 9.09 -14.88 1.70
CA LEU A 127 9.29 -14.35 0.34
C LEU A 127 8.63 -15.24 -0.72
N LYS A 128 8.83 -16.56 -0.65
CA LYS A 128 8.22 -17.54 -1.56
C LYS A 128 6.69 -17.51 -1.47
N ALA A 129 6.14 -17.47 -0.26
CA ALA A 129 4.71 -17.36 -0.04
C ALA A 129 4.15 -16.04 -0.59
N PHE A 130 4.86 -14.92 -0.41
CA PHE A 130 4.40 -13.64 -0.95
C PHE A 130 4.46 -13.57 -2.48
N LYS A 131 5.49 -14.17 -3.09
CA LYS A 131 5.57 -14.35 -4.54
C LYS A 131 4.34 -15.09 -5.07
N LEU A 132 3.97 -16.22 -4.46
CA LEU A 132 2.76 -16.95 -4.82
C LEU A 132 1.48 -16.10 -4.64
N LYS A 133 1.42 -15.27 -3.59
CA LYS A 133 0.31 -14.33 -3.39
C LYS A 133 0.21 -13.29 -4.50
N LEU A 134 1.33 -12.72 -4.99
CA LEU A 134 1.29 -11.74 -6.09
C LEU A 134 0.67 -12.36 -7.36
N ASN A 135 1.00 -13.61 -7.68
CA ASN A 135 0.36 -14.33 -8.79
C ASN A 135 -1.12 -14.60 -8.53
N LEU A 136 -1.47 -15.04 -7.32
CA LEU A 136 -2.86 -15.25 -6.93
C LEU A 136 -3.68 -13.96 -7.07
N PHE A 137 -3.13 -12.82 -6.63
CA PHE A 137 -3.76 -11.52 -6.73
C PHE A 137 -3.99 -11.13 -8.20
N ALA A 138 -2.98 -11.29 -9.06
CA ALA A 138 -3.13 -11.03 -10.50
C ALA A 138 -4.22 -11.93 -11.13
N LEU A 139 -4.21 -13.23 -10.84
CA LEU A 139 -5.21 -14.18 -11.34
C LEU A 139 -6.63 -13.86 -10.86
N GLN A 140 -6.78 -13.34 -9.64
CA GLN A 140 -8.08 -12.93 -9.13
C GLN A 140 -8.56 -11.63 -9.79
N LEU A 141 -7.68 -10.63 -9.95
CA LEU A 141 -8.03 -9.39 -10.65
C LEU A 141 -8.48 -9.66 -12.09
N ALA A 142 -7.82 -10.59 -12.80
CA ALA A 142 -8.22 -11.02 -14.14
C ALA A 142 -9.65 -11.62 -14.21
N LYS A 143 -10.17 -12.09 -13.07
CA LYS A 143 -11.54 -12.62 -12.91
C LYS A 143 -12.48 -11.63 -12.22
N ASN A 144 -12.09 -10.37 -12.11
CA ASN A 144 -12.78 -9.31 -11.36
C ASN A 144 -13.00 -9.67 -9.87
N GLY A 145 -12.16 -10.54 -9.32
CA GLY A 145 -12.19 -10.95 -7.92
C GLY A 145 -11.40 -9.98 -7.05
N LEU A 146 -12.10 -9.19 -6.22
CA LEU A 146 -11.49 -8.17 -5.36
C LEU A 146 -11.34 -8.61 -3.90
N SER A 147 -11.41 -9.91 -3.62
CA SER A 147 -11.45 -10.45 -2.24
C SER A 147 -10.21 -10.10 -1.39
N HIS A 148 -9.05 -9.89 -2.04
CA HIS A 148 -7.81 -9.48 -1.36
C HIS A 148 -7.60 -7.96 -1.37
N PHE A 149 -8.47 -7.20 -2.01
CA PHE A 149 -8.38 -5.75 -2.21
C PHE A 149 -9.62 -5.07 -1.63
N SER A 150 -9.72 -5.13 -0.30
CA SER A 150 -10.88 -4.63 0.46
C SER A 150 -11.23 -3.17 0.20
N ARG A 151 -10.23 -2.28 0.05
CA ARG A 151 -10.48 -0.86 -0.24
C ARG A 151 -10.96 -0.72 -1.68
N LEU A 152 -10.32 -1.40 -2.62
CA LEU A 152 -10.74 -1.37 -4.03
C LEU A 152 -12.17 -1.91 -4.20
N ASN A 153 -12.53 -2.96 -3.46
CA ASN A 153 -13.87 -3.54 -3.46
C ASN A 153 -14.95 -2.61 -2.87
N SER A 154 -14.54 -1.57 -2.13
CA SER A 154 -15.47 -0.57 -1.60
C SER A 154 -15.74 0.59 -2.55
N ILE A 155 -14.98 0.71 -3.65
CA ILE A 155 -15.18 1.75 -4.66
C ILE A 155 -16.28 1.32 -5.64
N PRO A 156 -17.23 2.20 -5.99
CA PRO A 156 -18.25 1.90 -7.00
C PRO A 156 -17.59 1.53 -8.34
N SER A 157 -17.71 0.26 -8.73
CA SER A 157 -17.30 -0.32 -10.02
C SER A 157 -15.96 0.22 -10.57
N ALA A 158 -14.84 -0.29 -10.05
CA ALA A 158 -13.54 -0.10 -10.70
C ALA A 158 -13.61 -0.54 -12.18
N ASN A 159 -13.20 0.34 -13.09
CA ASN A 159 -13.18 0.10 -14.54
C ASN A 159 -12.38 -1.18 -14.88
N GLU A 160 -12.90 -2.02 -15.78
CA GLU A 160 -12.21 -3.24 -16.27
C GLU A 160 -10.80 -2.96 -16.80
N GLU A 161 -10.61 -1.80 -17.46
CA GLU A 161 -9.29 -1.36 -17.94
C GLU A 161 -8.30 -1.16 -16.78
N LYS A 162 -8.77 -0.62 -15.65
CA LYS A 162 -7.96 -0.44 -14.45
C LYS A 162 -7.60 -1.77 -13.81
N LEU A 163 -8.55 -2.69 -13.72
CA LEU A 163 -8.29 -4.03 -13.18
C LEU A 163 -7.20 -4.74 -14.00
N LYS A 164 -7.23 -4.60 -15.33
CA LYS A 164 -6.17 -5.11 -16.22
C LYS A 164 -4.82 -4.42 -15.99
N ASN A 165 -4.82 -3.09 -15.82
CA ASN A 165 -3.59 -2.34 -15.51
C ASN A 165 -2.98 -2.76 -14.16
N TYR A 166 -3.82 -3.01 -13.15
CA TYR A 166 -3.42 -3.51 -11.84
C TYR A 166 -2.86 -4.93 -11.92
N GLU A 167 -3.53 -5.82 -12.66
CA GLU A 167 -3.06 -7.17 -12.95
C GLU A 167 -1.65 -7.14 -13.58
N ASP A 168 -1.47 -6.35 -14.65
CA ASP A 168 -0.18 -6.23 -15.32
C ASP A 168 0.90 -5.64 -14.42
N GLY A 169 0.52 -4.68 -13.56
CA GLY A 169 1.39 -4.13 -12.53
C GLY A 169 1.83 -5.17 -11.49
N LEU A 170 0.93 -6.07 -11.06
CA LEU A 170 1.25 -7.17 -10.15
C LEU A 170 2.18 -8.21 -10.81
N LYS A 171 1.97 -8.54 -12.09
CA LYS A 171 2.86 -9.43 -12.84
C LYS A 171 4.28 -8.85 -12.95
N LYS A 172 4.39 -7.55 -13.26
CA LYS A 172 5.67 -6.84 -13.27
C LYS A 172 6.32 -6.83 -11.88
N LEU A 173 5.54 -6.60 -10.83
CA LEU A 173 6.04 -6.64 -9.46
C LEU A 173 6.53 -8.05 -9.08
N HIS A 174 5.82 -9.10 -9.47
CA HIS A 174 6.23 -10.48 -9.27
C HIS A 174 7.60 -10.76 -9.92
N PHE A 175 7.77 -10.37 -11.19
CA PHE A 175 9.05 -10.54 -11.90
C PHE A 175 10.20 -9.76 -11.23
N GLU A 176 9.93 -8.54 -10.76
CA GLU A 176 10.91 -7.76 -10.00
C GLU A 176 11.29 -8.42 -8.66
N PHE A 177 10.33 -9.05 -7.98
CA PHE A 177 10.59 -9.86 -6.80
C PHE A 177 11.50 -11.05 -7.13
N GLU A 178 11.21 -11.80 -8.19
CA GLU A 178 12.05 -12.92 -8.62
C GLU A 178 13.48 -12.49 -8.92
N ARG A 179 13.64 -11.43 -9.70
CA ARG A 179 14.96 -10.89 -10.05
C ARG A 179 15.75 -10.46 -8.82
N ARG A 180 15.08 -9.78 -7.88
CA ARG A 180 15.73 -9.23 -6.68
C ARG A 180 16.16 -10.30 -5.68
N PHE A 181 15.41 -11.40 -5.58
CA PHE A 181 15.67 -12.46 -4.62
C PHE A 181 16.24 -13.72 -5.28
N GLN A 182 16.78 -13.60 -6.50
CA GLN A 182 17.44 -14.68 -7.23
C GLN A 182 18.57 -15.31 -6.40
N ASP A 183 19.31 -14.51 -5.64
CA ASP A 183 20.48 -14.96 -4.85
C ASP A 183 20.11 -15.84 -3.65
N PHE A 184 18.81 -15.96 -3.32
CA PHE A 184 18.32 -16.90 -2.31
C PHE A 184 18.00 -18.29 -2.90
N SER A 185 18.01 -18.42 -4.23
CA SER A 185 17.81 -19.72 -4.90
C SER A 185 18.87 -20.78 -4.55
N PRO A 186 20.16 -20.45 -4.35
CA PRO A 186 21.17 -21.42 -3.91
C PRO A 186 20.94 -21.97 -2.49
N ILE A 187 20.34 -21.17 -1.60
CA ILE A 187 19.98 -21.58 -0.23
C ILE A 187 18.91 -22.68 -0.27
N GLN A 188 18.08 -22.70 -1.30
CA GLN A 188 17.14 -23.79 -1.58
C GLN A 188 17.85 -25.14 -1.76
N THR A 189 18.98 -25.14 -2.47
CA THR A 189 19.72 -26.37 -2.78
C THR A 189 20.42 -26.95 -1.56
N GLU A 190 20.87 -26.12 -0.62
CA GLU A 190 21.51 -26.57 0.64
C GLU A 190 20.49 -27.05 1.68
N LEU A 191 19.30 -26.45 1.75
CA LEU A 191 18.23 -26.84 2.69
C LEU A 191 17.42 -28.04 2.23
N GLU A 192 17.29 -28.25 0.92
CA GLU A 192 16.61 -29.42 0.34
C GLU A 192 17.54 -30.66 0.26
N LEU A 193 18.81 -30.57 0.70
CA LEU A 193 19.66 -31.75 0.85
C LEU A 193 18.99 -32.69 1.87
N PRO A 194 18.57 -33.90 1.46
CA PRO A 194 18.17 -34.91 2.40
C PRO A 194 19.37 -35.15 3.31
N CYS A 195 19.15 -35.23 4.62
CA CYS A 195 20.09 -35.88 5.53
C CYS A 195 20.24 -37.36 5.09
N LEU A 196 21.05 -37.59 4.06
CA LEU A 196 21.50 -38.89 3.57
C LEU A 196 23.02 -38.89 3.68
N SER A 197 23.51 -38.98 4.91
CA SER A 197 24.83 -39.54 5.23
C SER A 197 25.08 -39.43 6.74
N THR A 198 24.58 -40.40 7.51
CA THR A 198 25.37 -41.48 8.14
C THR A 198 24.50 -42.29 9.10
#